data_AF-A0A5E3X1L1-F1
#
_entry.id   AF-A0A5E3X1L1-F1
#
_cell.length_a   1.000
_cell.length_b   1.000
_cell.length_c   1.000
_cell.angle_alpha   90.00
_cell.angle_beta   90.00
_cell.angle_gamma   90.00
#
_symmetry.space_group_name_H-M   'P 1'
#
loop_
_entity.id
_entity.type
_entity.pdbx_description
1 polymer ?
#
loop_
_entity_poly.entity_id
_entity_poly.type
_entity_poly.pdbx_seq_one_letter_code
_entity_poly.pdbx_strand_id
1 'polypeptide(L)'
;MSQTRFPFMSLPNEIKLLVLLIVRDVWPAGYHIDAINRVRLGWIRLGHVCKLWRFILLSTPAFWQCVTTFYNQKVMVEFLARCQNAPVIIDLEVLAHNANLRPRRLDVMEFASNPSLWSRARDITTSARNAGYRCYTSDITNLLSDIRFEHLRALSAFLPKQCGRLRSLHSLSLRELSIYSDSAHASGCVLTLATLASILERSRNLQVLRLWRAVGTDETELVSTRNLSQHPKLALKVIDISSFDERILPFLALYCGVSATTSVDIDLHNVTTLSKAIDAISTLVPAITNGDIAARLRFDNEHMYLDGGRTVLFDSDFYAIDLNVRESQRICLRMDVQTPCWTWDEFVRVFPCENIVSFKFNLRLDDEDELPFQEGLVTLCESFRGARTVTVKEESHFLLLKHFPVNCPLQTFTVYASSGISHLIELWHALDRFNRPASDVTSILKGRVFVGDVAGHTYKEAPLLAALRNRCTVDDRRELVEIDSDDDSPVHDEDSD
;
A
#
# COMPACT_ATOMS: atom_id res chain seq x y z
N MET A 1 -56.51 -13.92 17.08
CA MET A 1 -55.24 -13.23 16.75
C MET A 1 -54.16 -14.28 16.51
N SER A 2 -53.84 -14.57 15.25
CA SER A 2 -52.76 -15.48 14.88
C SER A 2 -51.42 -14.83 15.23
N GLN A 3 -50.70 -15.37 16.22
CA GLN A 3 -49.31 -15.00 16.47
C GLN A 3 -48.48 -15.34 15.23
N THR A 4 -48.21 -14.34 14.40
CA THR A 4 -47.14 -14.40 13.39
C THR A 4 -45.83 -14.55 14.14
N ARG A 5 -45.43 -15.80 14.39
CA ARG A 5 -44.10 -16.12 14.92
C ARG A 5 -43.08 -15.58 13.92
N PHE A 6 -42.16 -14.75 14.41
CA PHE A 6 -41.06 -14.26 13.59
C PHE A 6 -40.31 -15.48 13.00
N PRO A 7 -40.13 -15.55 11.67
CA PRO A 7 -39.52 -16.70 10.99
C PRO A 7 -38.10 -17.01 11.47
N PHE A 8 -37.45 -16.04 12.13
CA PHE A 8 -36.14 -16.23 12.76
C PHE A 8 -36.18 -17.23 13.94
N MET A 9 -37.27 -17.29 14.70
CA MET A 9 -37.36 -18.15 15.88
C MET A 9 -37.34 -19.64 15.52
N SER A 10 -37.81 -20.00 14.32
CA SER A 10 -37.81 -21.38 13.80
C SER A 10 -36.48 -21.85 13.21
N LEU A 11 -35.49 -20.96 13.04
CA LEU A 11 -34.18 -21.37 12.50
C LEU A 11 -33.43 -22.29 13.48
N PRO A 12 -32.64 -23.26 12.98
CA PRO A 12 -31.70 -24.02 13.81
C PRO A 12 -30.70 -23.11 14.55
N ASN A 13 -30.21 -23.55 15.72
CA ASN A 13 -29.32 -22.73 16.55
C ASN A 13 -28.00 -22.42 15.85
N GLU A 14 -27.53 -23.30 14.99
CA GLU A 14 -26.31 -23.17 14.19
C GLU A 14 -26.43 -22.01 13.20
N ILE A 15 -27.60 -21.89 12.56
CA ILE A 15 -27.89 -20.79 11.62
C ILE A 15 -28.04 -19.47 12.38
N LYS A 16 -28.72 -19.48 13.53
CA LYS A 16 -28.83 -18.30 14.40
C LYS A 16 -27.45 -17.82 14.84
N LEU A 17 -26.59 -18.76 15.27
CA LEU A 17 -25.21 -18.48 15.65
C LEU A 17 -24.42 -17.87 14.49
N LEU A 18 -24.51 -18.46 13.29
CA LEU A 18 -23.84 -17.93 12.10
C LEU A 18 -24.29 -16.50 11.77
N VAL A 19 -25.59 -16.22 11.81
CA VAL A 19 -26.12 -14.87 11.61
C VAL A 19 -25.59 -13.91 12.66
N LEU A 20 -25.60 -14.31 13.93
CA LEU A 20 -25.09 -13.46 15.01
C LEU A 20 -23.59 -13.19 14.85
N LEU A 21 -22.78 -14.17 14.42
CA LEU A 21 -21.35 -13.98 14.14
C LEU A 21 -21.13 -13.00 12.99
N ILE A 22 -21.92 -13.08 11.92
CA ILE A 22 -21.88 -12.09 10.82
C ILE A 22 -22.22 -10.69 11.35
N VAL A 23 -23.25 -10.56 12.19
CA VAL A 23 -23.63 -9.26 12.75
C VAL A 23 -22.55 -8.73 13.70
N ARG A 24 -21.82 -9.58 14.44
CA ARG A 24 -20.68 -9.15 15.26
C ARG A 24 -19.63 -8.44 14.42
N ASP A 25 -19.34 -8.97 13.24
CA ASP A 25 -18.29 -8.47 12.35
C ASP A 25 -18.73 -7.19 11.62
N VAL A 26 -20.00 -7.11 11.19
CA VAL A 26 -20.56 -5.92 10.50
C VAL A 26 -20.96 -4.81 11.49
N TRP A 27 -21.29 -5.15 12.74
CA TRP A 27 -21.75 -4.22 13.77
C TRP A 27 -20.99 -4.42 15.10
N PRO A 28 -19.69 -4.07 15.12
CA PRO A 28 -18.84 -4.30 16.28
C PRO A 28 -19.28 -3.49 17.50
N ALA A 29 -19.05 -4.07 18.68
CA ALA A 29 -19.30 -3.40 19.95
C ALA A 29 -18.12 -2.48 20.32
N GLY A 30 -18.38 -1.41 21.06
CA GLY A 30 -17.33 -0.57 21.63
C GLY A 30 -16.82 0.57 20.74
N TYR A 31 -17.28 0.65 19.49
CA TYR A 31 -16.91 1.71 18.56
C TYR A 31 -17.28 3.11 19.09
N HIS A 32 -16.29 3.97 19.29
CA HIS A 32 -16.46 5.36 19.68
C HIS A 32 -16.83 6.23 18.48
N ILE A 33 -17.93 6.98 18.61
CA ILE A 33 -18.32 8.01 17.64
C ILE A 33 -17.94 9.36 18.23
N ASP A 34 -16.90 9.97 17.66
CA ASP A 34 -16.37 11.25 18.11
C ASP A 34 -17.41 12.38 18.05
N ALA A 35 -18.18 12.45 16.95
CA ALA A 35 -19.19 13.48 16.72
C ALA A 35 -20.26 13.60 17.82
N ILE A 36 -20.55 12.52 18.54
CA ILE A 36 -21.54 12.50 19.62
C ILE A 36 -20.94 12.10 20.97
N ASN A 37 -19.61 11.92 21.04
CA ASN A 37 -18.89 11.46 22.22
C ASN A 37 -19.54 10.24 22.90
N ARG A 38 -19.93 9.23 22.11
CA ARG A 38 -20.62 8.03 22.61
C ARG A 38 -20.03 6.75 22.04
N VAL A 39 -20.00 5.73 22.89
CA VAL A 39 -19.63 4.36 22.53
C VAL A 39 -20.87 3.61 22.03
N ARG A 40 -20.81 3.04 20.82
CA ARG A 40 -21.86 2.15 20.31
C ARG A 40 -21.75 0.80 21.00
N LEU A 41 -22.88 0.28 21.47
CA LEU A 41 -22.95 -1.07 22.03
C LEU A 41 -22.87 -2.17 20.94
N GLY A 42 -23.11 -1.84 19.67
CA GLY A 42 -23.03 -2.79 18.56
C GLY A 42 -23.92 -4.02 18.77
N TRP A 43 -23.39 -5.19 18.41
CA TRP A 43 -24.04 -6.48 18.59
C TRP A 43 -24.50 -6.78 20.02
N ILE A 44 -24.00 -6.11 21.07
CA ILE A 44 -24.48 -6.32 22.45
C ILE A 44 -25.99 -6.01 22.55
N ARG A 45 -26.50 -5.08 21.73
CA ARG A 45 -27.94 -4.77 21.65
C ARG A 45 -28.79 -5.99 21.27
N LEU A 46 -28.22 -6.96 20.55
CA LEU A 46 -28.90 -8.20 20.18
C LEU A 46 -29.24 -9.06 21.40
N GLY A 47 -28.47 -8.94 22.48
CA GLY A 47 -28.76 -9.59 23.76
C GLY A 47 -29.99 -9.03 24.49
N HIS A 48 -30.61 -7.97 23.96
CA HIS A 48 -31.85 -7.37 24.47
C HIS A 48 -33.06 -7.67 23.59
N VAL A 49 -32.89 -8.31 22.43
CA VAL A 49 -34.00 -8.64 21.52
C VAL A 49 -34.91 -9.71 22.13
N CYS A 50 -34.36 -10.83 22.60
CA CYS A 50 -35.11 -11.86 23.31
C CYS A 50 -34.22 -12.74 24.19
N LYS A 51 -34.83 -13.53 25.09
CA LYS A 51 -34.12 -14.45 26.00
C LYS A 51 -33.26 -15.48 25.26
N LEU A 52 -33.74 -15.99 24.13
CA LEU A 52 -33.01 -16.99 23.34
C LEU A 52 -31.71 -16.42 22.76
N TRP A 53 -31.77 -15.22 22.17
CA TRP A 53 -30.58 -14.56 21.61
C TRP A 53 -29.56 -14.24 22.69
N ARG A 54 -30.05 -13.73 23.83
CA ARG A 54 -29.21 -13.49 25.01
C ARG A 54 -28.53 -14.79 25.45
N PHE A 55 -29.27 -15.89 25.57
CA PHE A 55 -28.71 -17.18 25.94
C PHE A 55 -27.61 -17.61 24.96
N ILE A 56 -27.89 -17.60 23.65
CA ILE A 56 -26.91 -17.98 22.61
C ILE A 56 -25.64 -17.11 22.71
N LEU A 57 -25.78 -15.79 22.81
CA LEU A 57 -24.65 -14.86 22.89
C LEU A 57 -23.80 -15.07 24.17
N LEU A 58 -24.45 -15.22 25.32
CA LEU A 58 -23.74 -15.41 26.59
C LEU A 58 -23.10 -16.80 26.72
N SER A 59 -23.67 -17.82 26.06
CA SER A 59 -23.16 -19.19 26.07
C SER A 59 -22.15 -19.50 24.96
N THR A 60 -21.85 -18.54 24.08
CA THR A 60 -20.91 -18.73 22.97
C THR A 60 -19.64 -17.91 23.19
N PRO A 61 -18.53 -18.53 23.65
CA PRO A 61 -17.28 -17.81 23.94
C PRO A 61 -16.72 -17.02 22.76
N ALA A 62 -16.96 -17.48 21.52
CA ALA A 62 -16.48 -16.83 20.31
C ALA A 62 -16.97 -15.37 20.13
N PHE A 63 -18.10 -14.97 20.72
CA PHE A 63 -18.55 -13.57 20.68
C PHE A 63 -17.69 -12.61 21.49
N TRP A 64 -16.97 -13.14 22.48
CA TRP A 64 -16.25 -12.36 23.48
C TRP A 64 -14.75 -12.29 23.20
N GLN A 65 -14.33 -12.71 22.00
CA GLN A 65 -12.92 -12.77 21.60
C GLN A 65 -12.28 -11.39 21.46
N CYS A 66 -13.01 -10.35 21.06
CA CYS A 66 -12.49 -8.99 20.89
C CYS A 66 -12.33 -8.26 22.24
N VAL A 67 -11.33 -8.65 23.02
CA VAL A 67 -11.17 -8.20 24.41
C VAL A 67 -10.79 -6.72 24.53
N THR A 68 -10.21 -6.10 23.49
CA THR A 68 -9.76 -4.70 23.49
C THR A 68 -10.79 -3.73 22.88
N THR A 69 -12.00 -4.20 22.61
CA THR A 69 -13.01 -3.39 21.91
C THR A 69 -13.55 -2.22 22.73
N PHE A 70 -13.34 -2.21 24.06
CA PHE A 70 -13.74 -1.10 24.94
C PHE A 70 -12.52 -0.54 25.68
N TYR A 71 -12.41 0.79 25.75
CA TYR A 71 -11.42 1.47 26.60
C TYR A 71 -11.84 1.48 28.09
N ASN A 72 -12.02 0.30 28.67
CA ASN A 72 -12.43 0.09 30.06
C ASN A 72 -12.00 -1.31 30.57
N GLN A 73 -11.04 -1.34 31.50
CA GLN A 73 -10.47 -2.58 32.03
C GLN A 73 -11.51 -3.56 32.57
N LYS A 74 -12.54 -3.10 33.28
CA LYS A 74 -13.60 -3.98 33.84
C LYS A 74 -14.38 -4.71 32.75
N VAL A 75 -14.64 -4.02 31.64
CA VAL A 75 -15.32 -4.62 30.48
C VAL A 75 -14.39 -5.61 29.78
N MET A 76 -13.09 -5.29 29.65
CA MET A 76 -12.11 -6.19 29.06
C MET A 76 -11.96 -7.49 29.87
N VAL A 77 -11.94 -7.39 31.22
CA VAL A 77 -11.94 -8.54 32.14
C VAL A 77 -13.19 -9.41 31.95
N GLU A 78 -14.37 -8.79 31.85
CA GLU A 78 -15.63 -9.52 31.60
C GLU A 78 -15.62 -10.22 30.24
N PHE A 79 -15.11 -9.56 29.19
CA PHE A 79 -14.95 -10.16 27.87
C PHE A 79 -14.00 -11.36 27.91
N LEU A 80 -12.85 -11.22 28.56
CA LEU A 80 -11.88 -12.30 28.72
C LEU A 80 -12.46 -13.48 29.50
N ALA A 81 -13.20 -13.22 30.59
CA ALA A 81 -13.86 -14.24 31.39
C ALA A 81 -14.90 -15.03 30.57
N ARG A 82 -15.72 -14.34 29.77
CA ARG A 82 -16.72 -14.96 28.90
C ARG A 82 -16.13 -15.67 27.68
N CYS A 83 -14.97 -15.23 27.24
CA CYS A 83 -14.19 -15.90 26.20
C CYS A 83 -13.67 -17.28 26.69
N GLN A 84 -13.68 -17.55 28.00
CA GLN A 84 -13.25 -18.83 28.59
C GLN A 84 -11.85 -19.21 28.10
N ASN A 85 -11.70 -20.34 27.39
CA ASN A 85 -10.45 -20.80 26.78
C ASN A 85 -10.37 -20.52 25.27
N ALA A 86 -11.34 -19.81 24.69
CA ALA A 86 -11.29 -19.50 23.27
C ALA A 86 -10.13 -18.52 22.97
N PRO A 87 -9.50 -18.62 21.79
CA PRO A 87 -8.48 -17.67 21.35
C PRO A 87 -9.05 -16.24 21.27
N VAL A 88 -8.25 -15.25 21.67
CA VAL A 88 -8.68 -13.84 21.76
C VAL A 88 -8.19 -13.02 20.57
N ILE A 89 -8.86 -11.92 20.28
CA ILE A 89 -8.45 -10.90 19.31
C ILE A 89 -8.00 -9.68 20.10
N ILE A 90 -6.74 -9.29 19.88
CA ILE A 90 -6.13 -8.10 20.49
C ILE A 90 -6.00 -7.05 19.39
N ASP A 91 -6.92 -6.10 19.38
CA ASP A 91 -6.92 -4.99 18.45
C ASP A 91 -6.62 -3.69 19.22
N LEU A 92 -5.36 -3.25 19.15
CA LEU A 92 -4.91 -2.03 19.81
C LEU A 92 -5.27 -0.77 19.02
N GLU A 93 -5.61 -0.88 17.74
CA GLU A 93 -6.10 0.24 16.95
C GLU A 93 -7.50 0.64 17.40
N VAL A 94 -8.40 -0.35 17.51
CA VAL A 94 -9.74 -0.15 18.05
C VAL A 94 -9.66 0.40 19.48
N LEU A 95 -8.73 -0.13 20.30
CA LEU A 95 -8.52 0.38 21.65
C LEU A 95 -8.08 1.85 21.66
N ALA A 96 -7.12 2.22 20.80
CA ALA A 96 -6.61 3.59 20.67
C ALA A 96 -7.68 4.55 20.15
N HIS A 97 -8.43 4.13 19.12
CA HIS A 97 -9.58 4.88 18.60
C HIS A 97 -10.62 5.13 19.69
N ASN A 98 -10.93 4.12 20.50
CA ASN A 98 -11.90 4.25 21.59
C ASN A 98 -11.38 5.01 22.81
N ALA A 99 -10.07 5.20 22.91
CA ALA A 99 -9.42 6.06 23.87
C ALA A 99 -9.44 7.54 23.44
N ASN A 100 -9.87 7.87 22.22
CA ASN A 100 -9.72 9.21 21.65
C ASN A 100 -10.19 10.31 22.62
N LEU A 101 -9.35 11.32 22.79
CA LEU A 101 -9.50 12.46 23.73
C LEU A 101 -9.58 12.10 25.23
N ARG A 102 -9.56 10.82 25.62
CA ARG A 102 -9.60 10.40 27.02
C ARG A 102 -8.19 10.42 27.65
N PRO A 103 -8.09 10.65 28.97
CA PRO A 103 -6.83 10.50 29.68
C PRO A 103 -6.29 9.08 29.56
N ARG A 104 -4.97 8.96 29.49
CA ARG A 104 -4.28 7.66 29.49
C ARG A 104 -4.58 6.91 30.79
N ARG A 105 -5.13 5.70 30.64
CA ARG A 105 -5.50 4.80 31.74
C ARG A 105 -4.50 3.67 31.88
N LEU A 106 -3.67 3.71 32.93
CA LEU A 106 -2.63 2.71 33.17
C LEU A 106 -3.19 1.29 33.36
N ASP A 107 -4.34 1.16 34.01
CA ASP A 107 -5.03 -0.12 34.24
C ASP A 107 -5.45 -0.81 32.93
N VAL A 108 -5.87 -0.03 31.93
CA VAL A 108 -6.17 -0.52 30.58
C VAL A 108 -4.89 -0.96 29.86
N MET A 109 -3.81 -0.18 29.97
CA MET A 109 -2.53 -0.48 29.32
C MET A 109 -1.87 -1.73 29.90
N GLU A 110 -1.89 -1.87 31.22
CA GLU A 110 -1.39 -3.05 31.93
C GLU A 110 -2.16 -4.30 31.53
N PHE A 111 -3.50 -4.23 31.46
CA PHE A 111 -4.32 -5.33 30.99
C PHE A 111 -4.01 -5.67 29.52
N ALA A 112 -3.94 -4.67 28.64
CA ALA A 112 -3.66 -4.87 27.22
C ALA A 112 -2.25 -5.43 26.96
N SER A 113 -1.30 -5.23 27.89
CA SER A 113 0.09 -5.72 27.80
C SER A 113 0.32 -7.01 28.59
N ASN A 114 -0.74 -7.63 29.12
CA ASN A 114 -0.61 -8.82 29.97
C ASN A 114 -0.15 -10.05 29.14
N PRO A 115 0.98 -10.70 29.48
CA PRO A 115 1.48 -11.86 28.72
C PRO A 115 0.49 -13.03 28.63
N SER A 116 -0.34 -13.25 29.66
CA SER A 116 -1.36 -14.31 29.67
C SER A 116 -2.52 -14.04 28.70
N LEU A 117 -2.77 -12.77 28.37
CA LEU A 117 -3.73 -12.39 27.34
C LEU A 117 -3.14 -12.67 25.95
N TRP A 118 -1.88 -12.25 25.73
CA TRP A 118 -1.17 -12.39 24.47
C TRP A 118 -0.90 -13.85 24.09
N SER A 119 -0.58 -14.73 25.04
CA SER A 119 -0.38 -16.16 24.76
C SER A 119 -1.63 -16.85 24.17
N ARG A 120 -2.82 -16.30 24.42
CA ARG A 120 -4.10 -16.76 23.87
C ARG A 120 -4.48 -16.06 22.57
N ALA A 121 -3.68 -15.12 22.08
CA ALA A 121 -4.02 -14.32 20.92
C ALA A 121 -4.14 -15.20 19.67
N ARG A 122 -5.22 -14.97 18.93
CA ARG A 122 -5.44 -15.46 17.57
C ARG A 122 -5.02 -14.41 16.57
N ASP A 123 -5.46 -13.18 16.79
CA ASP A 123 -5.19 -12.05 15.90
C ASP A 123 -4.68 -10.89 16.76
N ILE A 124 -3.61 -10.24 16.29
CA ILE A 124 -3.01 -9.07 16.94
C ILE A 124 -2.92 -7.95 15.89
N THR A 125 -3.55 -6.81 16.16
CA THR A 125 -3.52 -5.63 15.30
C THR A 125 -3.02 -4.41 16.07
N THR A 126 -1.92 -3.83 15.60
CA THR A 126 -1.27 -2.65 16.16
C THR A 126 -0.73 -1.76 15.02
N SER A 127 -1.50 -1.51 13.96
CA SER A 127 -1.03 -0.81 12.75
C SER A 127 -1.29 0.71 12.70
N ALA A 128 -1.53 1.38 13.85
CA ALA A 128 -1.80 2.82 13.91
C ALA A 128 -0.56 3.67 13.58
N ARG A 129 -0.27 3.80 12.27
CA ARG A 129 0.96 4.39 11.73
C ARG A 129 1.21 5.85 12.11
N ASN A 130 0.19 6.62 12.56
CA ASN A 130 0.33 8.07 12.78
C ASN A 130 -0.47 8.61 13.99
N ALA A 131 -1.02 7.75 14.87
CA ALA A 131 -1.98 8.17 15.90
C ALA A 131 -1.37 8.45 17.30
N GLY A 132 -0.06 8.69 17.38
CA GLY A 132 0.62 9.07 18.63
C GLY A 132 0.57 7.99 19.73
N TYR A 133 0.88 6.74 19.35
CA TYR A 133 1.19 5.58 20.20
C TYR A 133 0.43 5.36 21.52
N ARG A 134 -0.78 5.92 21.69
CA ARG A 134 -1.44 6.01 23.02
C ARG A 134 -1.69 4.65 23.68
N CYS A 135 -1.92 3.62 22.88
CA CYS A 135 -2.14 2.25 23.34
C CYS A 135 -0.96 1.30 23.09
N TYR A 136 0.20 1.83 22.72
CA TYR A 136 1.43 1.05 22.58
C TYR A 136 2.19 1.01 23.88
N THR A 137 2.81 -0.13 24.13
CA THR A 137 3.86 -0.28 25.13
C THR A 137 5.19 -0.38 24.39
N SER A 138 6.25 0.25 24.95
CA SER A 138 7.61 0.06 24.47
C SER A 138 8.05 -1.41 24.50
N ASP A 139 7.38 -2.22 25.33
CA ASP A 139 7.69 -3.64 25.55
C ASP A 139 7.03 -4.58 24.53
N ILE A 140 6.34 -4.06 23.50
CA ILE A 140 5.60 -4.91 22.55
C ILE A 140 6.49 -5.93 21.84
N THR A 141 7.72 -5.54 21.49
CA THR A 141 8.75 -6.42 20.90
C THR A 141 9.19 -7.50 21.88
N ASN A 142 9.31 -7.18 23.18
CA ASN A 142 9.59 -8.15 24.24
C ASN A 142 8.43 -9.13 24.40
N LEU A 143 7.18 -8.64 24.45
CA LEU A 143 5.99 -9.49 24.51
C LEU A 143 5.92 -10.45 23.32
N LEU A 144 6.13 -9.95 22.09
CA LEU A 144 6.15 -10.79 20.90
C LEU A 144 7.32 -11.80 20.90
N SER A 145 8.46 -11.42 21.48
CA SER A 145 9.66 -12.27 21.54
C SER A 145 9.59 -13.37 22.59
N ASP A 146 9.01 -13.08 23.75
CA ASP A 146 9.08 -13.94 24.93
C ASP A 146 7.88 -14.90 25.01
N ILE A 147 6.81 -14.64 24.24
CA ILE A 147 5.58 -15.42 24.27
C ILE A 147 5.57 -16.48 23.17
N ARG A 148 5.19 -17.70 23.54
CA ARG A 148 4.82 -18.77 22.60
C ARG A 148 3.35 -18.66 22.24
N PHE A 149 3.06 -18.44 20.97
CA PHE A 149 1.69 -18.29 20.47
C PHE A 149 1.18 -19.59 19.87
N GLU A 150 0.24 -20.24 20.57
CA GLU A 150 -0.36 -21.49 20.08
C GLU A 150 -1.41 -21.24 18.98
N HIS A 151 -2.11 -20.11 19.07
CA HIS A 151 -3.28 -19.80 18.24
C HIS A 151 -3.09 -18.63 17.28
N LEU A 152 -1.95 -17.93 17.33
CA LEU A 152 -1.73 -16.71 16.54
C LEU A 152 -1.72 -17.03 15.05
N ARG A 153 -2.79 -16.61 14.38
CA ARG A 153 -3.06 -16.76 12.96
C ARG A 153 -2.69 -15.51 12.18
N ALA A 154 -2.93 -14.33 12.72
CA ALA A 154 -2.65 -13.07 12.06
C ALA A 154 -1.94 -12.10 13.02
N LEU A 155 -0.81 -11.56 12.57
CA LEU A 155 -0.10 -10.47 13.24
C LEU A 155 0.03 -9.32 12.26
N SER A 156 -0.57 -8.17 12.59
CA SER A 156 -0.38 -6.89 11.90
C SER A 156 0.12 -5.88 12.89
N ALA A 157 1.43 -5.63 12.92
CA ALA A 157 2.05 -4.80 13.93
C ALA A 157 2.91 -3.70 13.32
N PHE A 158 2.61 -2.46 13.71
CA PHE A 158 3.58 -1.38 13.63
C PHE A 158 4.46 -1.41 14.88
N LEU A 159 5.77 -1.54 14.67
CA LEU A 159 6.79 -1.63 15.70
C LEU A 159 7.75 -0.43 15.52
N PRO A 160 7.60 0.64 16.30
CA PRO A 160 8.53 1.77 16.25
C PRO A 160 9.96 1.31 16.55
N LYS A 161 10.96 1.96 15.96
CA LYS A 161 12.39 1.66 16.19
C LYS A 161 12.76 1.72 17.68
N GLN A 162 12.12 2.60 18.46
CA GLN A 162 12.36 2.70 19.91
C GLN A 162 11.92 1.48 20.72
N CYS A 163 11.07 0.60 20.17
CA CYS A 163 10.72 -0.66 20.81
C CYS A 163 11.87 -1.67 20.73
N GLY A 164 12.96 -1.37 20.02
CA GLY A 164 14.08 -2.30 19.85
C GLY A 164 13.74 -3.45 18.91
N ARG A 165 14.58 -4.49 18.93
CA ARG A 165 14.51 -5.58 17.97
C ARG A 165 13.62 -6.72 18.45
N LEU A 166 12.83 -7.27 17.53
CA LEU A 166 12.14 -8.54 17.71
C LEU A 166 13.17 -9.69 17.65
N ARG A 167 13.35 -10.39 18.76
CA ARG A 167 14.34 -11.46 18.89
C ARG A 167 13.83 -12.79 18.35
N SER A 168 12.54 -13.04 18.51
CA SER A 168 11.90 -14.25 18.00
C SER A 168 10.40 -14.02 17.80
N LEU A 169 9.72 -14.90 17.07
CA LEU A 169 8.27 -14.99 17.07
C LEU A 169 7.88 -16.45 16.88
N HIS A 170 7.32 -17.04 17.93
CA HIS A 170 7.00 -18.46 17.96
C HIS A 170 5.50 -18.69 17.71
N SER A 171 5.12 -18.92 16.45
CA SER A 171 3.77 -19.37 16.07
C SER A 171 3.82 -20.42 14.96
N LEU A 172 3.10 -21.53 15.14
CA LEU A 172 2.93 -22.57 14.10
C LEU A 172 1.64 -22.35 13.28
N SER A 173 0.71 -21.56 13.83
CA SER A 173 -0.61 -21.30 13.25
C SER A 173 -0.63 -20.04 12.38
N LEU A 174 0.51 -19.34 12.28
CA LEU A 174 0.62 -18.06 11.59
C LEU A 174 0.32 -18.21 10.10
N ARG A 175 -0.64 -17.43 9.62
CA ARG A 175 -1.07 -17.34 8.22
C ARG A 175 -0.81 -15.96 7.63
N GLU A 176 -0.76 -14.94 8.46
CA GLU A 176 -0.51 -13.56 8.05
C GLU A 176 0.50 -12.90 8.99
N LEU A 177 1.55 -12.36 8.39
CA LEU A 177 2.57 -11.58 9.06
C LEU A 177 2.68 -10.23 8.35
N SER A 178 2.27 -9.17 9.03
CA SER A 178 2.45 -7.80 8.58
C SER A 178 3.23 -7.05 9.66
N ILE A 179 4.47 -6.66 9.37
CA ILE A 179 5.30 -5.86 10.27
C ILE A 179 5.70 -4.56 9.58
N TYR A 180 5.46 -3.45 10.25
CA TYR A 180 5.74 -2.11 9.79
C TYR A 180 6.63 -1.40 10.81
N SER A 181 7.50 -0.50 10.37
CA SER A 181 8.40 0.25 11.25
C SER A 181 8.62 1.66 10.71
N ASP A 182 8.93 2.61 11.61
CA ASP A 182 9.32 3.99 11.30
C ASP A 182 10.82 4.15 11.06
N SER A 183 11.58 3.04 10.97
CA SER A 183 13.01 3.15 10.73
C SER A 183 13.31 4.00 9.49
N ALA A 184 14.30 4.87 9.61
CA ALA A 184 14.83 5.67 8.51
C ALA A 184 15.98 4.96 7.77
N HIS A 185 16.58 3.93 8.41
CA HIS A 185 17.74 3.22 7.90
C HIS A 185 17.64 1.71 8.19
N ALA A 186 18.37 0.88 7.44
CA ALA A 186 18.35 -0.57 7.62
C ALA A 186 18.81 -1.02 9.03
N SER A 187 19.79 -0.34 9.62
CA SER A 187 20.32 -0.64 10.96
C SER A 187 19.31 -0.47 12.10
N GLY A 188 18.30 0.40 11.90
CA GLY A 188 17.22 0.67 12.86
C GLY A 188 15.99 -0.23 12.72
N CYS A 189 15.99 -1.16 11.76
CA CYS A 189 14.89 -2.10 11.55
C CYS A 189 14.68 -3.03 12.75
N VAL A 190 13.42 -3.41 12.96
CA VAL A 190 12.98 -4.24 14.09
C VAL A 190 13.25 -5.73 13.92
N LEU A 191 13.45 -6.21 12.69
CA LEU A 191 13.79 -7.60 12.37
C LEU A 191 15.21 -7.68 11.80
N THR A 192 15.91 -8.75 12.12
CA THR A 192 17.10 -9.19 11.38
C THR A 192 16.69 -10.27 10.38
N LEU A 193 17.53 -10.55 9.38
CA LEU A 193 17.31 -11.67 8.45
C LEU A 193 17.25 -13.02 9.18
N ALA A 194 18.03 -13.19 10.25
CA ALA A 194 18.01 -14.40 11.07
C ALA A 194 16.68 -14.59 11.81
N THR A 195 16.13 -13.51 12.40
CA THR A 195 14.80 -13.57 13.01
C THR A 195 13.74 -13.91 11.96
N LEU A 196 13.76 -13.24 10.81
CA LEU A 196 12.80 -13.51 9.73
C LEU A 196 12.89 -14.95 9.23
N ALA A 197 14.10 -15.50 9.05
CA ALA A 197 14.31 -16.90 8.67
C ALA A 197 13.62 -17.85 9.65
N SER A 198 13.87 -17.69 10.95
CA SER A 198 13.26 -18.50 12.01
C SER A 198 11.73 -18.45 11.97
N ILE A 199 11.15 -17.28 11.66
CA ILE A 199 9.70 -17.12 11.52
C ILE A 199 9.18 -17.89 10.32
N LEU A 200 9.80 -17.73 9.15
CA LEU A 200 9.40 -18.40 7.90
C LEU A 200 9.55 -19.93 8.00
N GLU A 201 10.59 -20.43 8.66
CA GLU A 201 10.82 -21.86 8.87
C GLU A 201 9.76 -22.51 9.76
N ARG A 202 9.28 -21.77 10.77
CA ARG A 202 8.28 -22.26 11.74
C ARG A 202 6.84 -22.08 11.24
N SER A 203 6.59 -21.05 10.45
CA SER A 203 5.25 -20.64 10.01
C SER A 203 4.88 -21.25 8.66
N ARG A 204 4.77 -22.58 8.59
CA ARG A 204 4.49 -23.29 7.32
C ARG A 204 3.13 -23.00 6.70
N ASN A 205 2.21 -22.42 7.47
CA ASN A 205 0.88 -22.01 7.00
C ASN A 205 0.82 -20.56 6.53
N LEU A 206 1.96 -19.85 6.47
CA LEU A 206 2.01 -18.45 6.07
C LEU A 206 1.53 -18.29 4.63
N GLN A 207 0.59 -17.36 4.42
CA GLN A 207 -0.02 -17.04 3.13
C GLN A 207 0.18 -15.56 2.76
N VAL A 208 0.32 -14.69 3.75
CA VAL A 208 0.45 -13.25 3.57
C VAL A 208 1.67 -12.76 4.32
N LEU A 209 2.59 -12.12 3.60
CA LEU A 209 3.79 -11.51 4.15
C LEU A 209 3.83 -10.04 3.74
N ARG A 210 3.74 -9.14 4.71
CA ARG A 210 3.92 -7.69 4.52
C ARG A 210 5.03 -7.19 5.43
N LEU A 211 6.08 -6.60 4.88
CA LEU A 211 7.23 -6.12 5.65
C LEU A 211 7.59 -4.73 5.14
N TRP A 212 7.33 -3.68 5.92
CA TRP A 212 7.67 -2.31 5.52
C TRP A 212 8.67 -1.68 6.46
N ARG A 213 9.86 -1.34 5.95
CA ARG A 213 10.99 -0.78 6.70
C ARG A 213 11.26 -1.57 7.99
N ALA A 214 11.00 -2.88 7.93
CA ALA A 214 10.93 -3.74 9.10
C ALA A 214 12.15 -4.67 9.23
N VAL A 215 12.86 -4.93 8.14
CA VAL A 215 13.97 -5.89 8.11
C VAL A 215 15.28 -5.17 7.81
N GLY A 216 16.26 -5.37 8.69
CA GLY A 216 17.62 -4.90 8.51
C GLY A 216 18.45 -5.94 7.77
N THR A 217 19.20 -5.47 6.77
CA THR A 217 20.03 -6.26 5.85
C THR A 217 21.52 -6.03 6.07
N ASP A 218 21.90 -5.14 7.00
CA ASP A 218 23.27 -4.73 7.27
C ASP A 218 24.12 -5.79 7.97
N GLU A 219 23.49 -6.75 8.64
CA GLU A 219 24.19 -7.79 9.38
C GLU A 219 24.82 -8.80 8.42
N THR A 220 26.15 -8.86 8.44
CA THR A 220 26.98 -9.78 7.65
C THR A 220 26.92 -11.22 8.14
N GLU A 221 26.13 -11.51 9.18
CA GLU A 221 25.79 -12.88 9.55
C GLU A 221 24.95 -13.50 8.45
N LEU A 222 25.64 -13.95 7.40
CA LEU A 222 25.14 -14.83 6.37
C LEU A 222 24.51 -16.01 7.10
N VAL A 223 23.18 -15.99 7.21
CA VAL A 223 22.38 -17.15 7.61
C VAL A 223 22.94 -18.29 6.77
N SER A 224 23.55 -19.27 7.44
CA SER A 224 24.28 -20.33 6.77
C SER A 224 23.34 -21.05 5.81
N THR A 225 23.38 -20.67 4.54
CA THR A 225 22.43 -21.08 3.50
C THR A 225 22.50 -22.57 3.19
N ARG A 226 23.47 -23.28 3.77
CA ARG A 226 23.83 -24.67 3.48
C ARG A 226 22.72 -25.69 3.69
N ASN A 227 21.68 -25.39 4.47
CA ASN A 227 20.57 -26.32 4.71
C ASN A 227 19.22 -25.87 4.11
N LEU A 228 19.15 -24.70 3.48
CA LEU A 228 17.86 -24.10 3.09
C LEU A 228 17.22 -24.76 1.86
N SER A 229 18.00 -25.42 1.02
CA SER A 229 17.50 -26.10 -0.19
C SER A 229 16.60 -27.31 0.11
N GLN A 230 16.57 -27.79 1.36
CA GLN A 230 15.79 -28.98 1.74
C GLN A 230 14.35 -28.65 2.19
N HIS A 231 14.04 -27.39 2.47
CA HIS A 231 12.72 -27.02 2.96
C HIS A 231 11.76 -26.69 1.80
N PRO A 232 10.51 -27.18 1.85
CA PRO A 232 9.50 -26.79 0.86
C PRO A 232 9.25 -25.28 0.98
N LYS A 233 9.23 -24.61 -0.19
CA LYS A 233 8.93 -23.18 -0.27
C LYS A 233 7.49 -22.90 0.18
N LEU A 234 7.30 -21.79 0.86
CA LEU A 234 5.99 -21.27 1.28
C LEU A 234 5.20 -20.81 0.05
N ALA A 235 3.96 -21.26 -0.07
CA ALA A 235 3.04 -20.85 -1.13
C ALA A 235 2.31 -19.55 -0.73
N LEU A 236 3.01 -18.42 -0.84
CA LEU A 236 2.46 -17.11 -0.48
C LEU A 236 1.45 -16.63 -1.54
N LYS A 237 0.34 -16.08 -1.05
CA LYS A 237 -0.68 -15.37 -1.84
C LYS A 237 -0.36 -13.89 -1.99
N VAL A 238 0.24 -13.29 -0.96
CA VAL A 238 0.60 -11.88 -0.93
C VAL A 238 2.02 -11.72 -0.40
N ILE A 239 2.84 -11.00 -1.15
CA ILE A 239 4.17 -10.54 -0.80
C ILE A 239 4.17 -9.02 -0.98
N ASP A 240 4.33 -8.28 0.10
CA ASP A 240 4.33 -6.82 0.09
C ASP A 240 5.55 -6.34 0.89
N ILE A 241 6.60 -5.95 0.20
CA ILE A 241 7.92 -5.70 0.77
C ILE A 241 8.35 -4.28 0.46
N SER A 242 8.48 -3.46 1.48
CA SER A 242 9.12 -2.16 1.40
C SER A 242 10.43 -2.22 2.19
N SER A 243 11.57 -2.21 1.49
CA SER A 243 12.90 -2.48 2.06
C SER A 243 13.93 -1.46 1.63
N PHE A 244 14.94 -1.25 2.47
CA PHE A 244 16.01 -0.30 2.17
C PHE A 244 16.86 -0.74 0.99
N ASP A 245 17.06 -2.04 0.77
CA ASP A 245 17.86 -2.54 -0.35
C ASP A 245 17.35 -3.89 -0.86
N GLU A 246 17.94 -4.34 -1.97
CA GLU A 246 17.56 -5.53 -2.68
C GLU A 246 17.96 -6.86 -1.99
N ARG A 247 18.81 -6.85 -0.96
CA ARG A 247 19.39 -8.07 -0.36
C ARG A 247 18.35 -8.97 0.29
N ILE A 248 17.19 -8.43 0.65
CA ILE A 248 16.06 -9.20 1.17
C ILE A 248 15.42 -10.11 0.11
N LEU A 249 15.45 -9.74 -1.18
CA LEU A 249 14.71 -10.46 -2.21
C LEU A 249 15.28 -11.85 -2.52
N PRO A 250 16.62 -12.03 -2.71
CA PRO A 250 17.19 -13.36 -2.88
C PRO A 250 16.98 -14.21 -1.63
N PHE A 251 17.03 -13.60 -0.44
CA PHE A 251 16.70 -14.27 0.81
C PHE A 251 15.26 -14.80 0.80
N LEU A 252 14.26 -13.97 0.45
CA LEU A 252 12.87 -14.40 0.35
C LEU A 252 12.66 -15.48 -0.72
N ALA A 253 13.37 -15.41 -1.84
CA ALA A 253 13.30 -16.41 -2.90
C ALA A 253 13.76 -17.81 -2.44
N LEU A 254 14.56 -17.92 -1.37
CA LEU A 254 14.93 -19.20 -0.74
C LEU A 254 13.74 -19.83 0.00
N TYR A 255 12.92 -19.02 0.67
CA TYR A 255 11.82 -19.50 1.51
C TYR A 255 10.46 -19.51 0.82
N CYS A 256 10.25 -18.66 -0.17
CA CYS A 256 8.94 -18.36 -0.73
C CYS A 256 8.87 -18.74 -2.22
N GLY A 257 7.78 -19.39 -2.61
CA GLY A 257 7.44 -19.63 -4.00
C GLY A 257 6.50 -18.54 -4.50
N VAL A 258 6.87 -17.87 -5.59
CA VAL A 258 6.01 -16.90 -6.27
C VAL A 258 5.31 -17.60 -7.42
N SER A 259 3.98 -17.62 -7.37
CA SER A 259 3.14 -18.16 -8.43
C SER A 259 2.59 -17.03 -9.31
N ALA A 260 1.98 -17.39 -10.43
CA ALA A 260 1.32 -16.42 -11.30
C ALA A 260 0.17 -15.66 -10.63
N THR A 261 -0.46 -16.25 -9.61
CA THR A 261 -1.58 -15.69 -8.84
C THR A 261 -1.13 -14.96 -7.57
N THR A 262 0.17 -14.97 -7.27
CA THR A 262 0.70 -14.29 -6.09
C THR A 262 0.69 -12.78 -6.35
N SER A 263 0.04 -12.03 -5.46
CA SER A 263 0.14 -10.57 -5.43
C SER A 263 1.51 -10.20 -4.89
N VAL A 264 2.29 -9.45 -5.67
CA VAL A 264 3.64 -9.00 -5.32
C VAL A 264 3.68 -7.49 -5.41
N ASP A 265 4.03 -6.83 -4.31
CA ASP A 265 4.37 -5.42 -4.27
C ASP A 265 5.75 -5.29 -3.63
N ILE A 266 6.71 -4.72 -4.36
CA ILE A 266 8.08 -4.53 -3.88
C ILE A 266 8.42 -3.06 -4.02
N ASP A 267 8.95 -2.44 -2.97
CA ASP A 267 9.36 -1.04 -2.94
C ASP A 267 10.76 -0.94 -2.34
N LEU A 268 11.74 -0.53 -3.15
CA LEU A 268 13.15 -0.45 -2.77
C LEU A 268 13.58 1.01 -2.60
N HIS A 269 13.95 1.39 -1.38
CA HIS A 269 14.26 2.79 -1.03
C HIS A 269 15.68 3.23 -1.42
N ASN A 270 16.67 2.36 -1.25
CA ASN A 270 18.09 2.67 -1.43
C ASN A 270 18.84 1.48 -2.05
N VAL A 271 18.61 1.29 -3.34
CA VAL A 271 19.23 0.21 -4.11
C VAL A 271 20.75 0.30 -4.05
N THR A 272 21.45 -0.78 -3.70
CA THR A 272 22.92 -0.74 -3.57
C THR A 272 23.58 -0.57 -4.93
N THR A 273 23.18 -1.40 -5.91
CA THR A 273 23.48 -1.18 -7.33
C THR A 273 22.30 -1.67 -8.16
N LEU A 274 21.94 -0.95 -9.22
CA LEU A 274 20.72 -1.26 -9.96
C LEU A 274 20.75 -2.65 -10.60
N SER A 275 21.92 -3.07 -11.11
CA SER A 275 22.12 -4.44 -11.62
C SER A 275 21.77 -5.52 -10.59
N LYS A 276 22.20 -5.35 -9.34
CA LYS A 276 21.91 -6.33 -8.28
C LYS A 276 20.44 -6.32 -7.92
N ALA A 277 19.81 -5.15 -7.88
CA ALA A 277 18.37 -5.07 -7.66
C ALA A 277 17.57 -5.79 -8.75
N ILE A 278 17.87 -5.56 -10.02
CA ILE A 278 17.18 -6.24 -11.13
C ILE A 278 17.42 -7.76 -11.09
N ASP A 279 18.64 -8.21 -10.81
CA ASP A 279 18.95 -9.65 -10.64
C ASP A 279 18.18 -10.25 -9.45
N ALA A 280 18.13 -9.54 -8.32
CA ALA A 280 17.41 -9.95 -7.12
C ALA A 280 15.88 -10.00 -7.35
N ILE A 281 15.33 -9.00 -8.03
CA ILE A 281 13.91 -8.95 -8.41
C ILE A 281 13.59 -10.08 -9.38
N SER A 282 14.41 -10.31 -10.41
CA SER A 282 14.16 -11.38 -11.40
C SER A 282 14.23 -12.78 -10.78
N THR A 283 15.03 -12.96 -9.72
CA THR A 283 15.06 -14.20 -8.94
C THR A 283 13.73 -14.50 -8.25
N LEU A 284 13.06 -13.46 -7.73
CA LEU A 284 11.78 -13.59 -7.03
C LEU A 284 10.57 -13.51 -7.99
N VAL A 285 10.64 -12.66 -9.00
CA VAL A 285 9.61 -12.36 -9.99
C VAL A 285 10.19 -12.50 -11.41
N PRO A 286 10.36 -13.73 -11.94
CA PRO A 286 11.00 -13.96 -13.24
C PRO A 286 10.30 -13.31 -14.44
N ALA A 287 9.03 -12.92 -14.29
CA ALA A 287 8.26 -12.27 -15.34
C ALA A 287 8.76 -10.84 -15.65
N ILE A 288 9.50 -10.19 -14.75
CA ILE A 288 9.98 -8.80 -14.93
C ILE A 288 10.93 -8.64 -16.13
N THR A 289 11.63 -9.70 -16.54
CA THR A 289 12.61 -9.63 -17.64
C THR A 289 12.06 -10.11 -18.97
N ASN A 290 10.87 -10.73 -19.00
CA ASN A 290 10.35 -11.40 -20.21
C ASN A 290 8.88 -11.03 -20.54
N GLY A 291 8.21 -10.24 -19.69
CA GLY A 291 6.81 -9.86 -19.86
C GLY A 291 6.65 -8.47 -20.47
N ASP A 292 5.43 -8.18 -20.92
CA ASP A 292 4.98 -6.82 -21.23
C ASP A 292 4.87 -6.02 -19.92
N ILE A 293 5.48 -4.85 -19.87
CA ILE A 293 5.60 -4.04 -18.64
C ILE A 293 4.90 -2.70 -18.82
N ALA A 294 4.07 -2.34 -17.85
CA ALA A 294 3.54 -0.99 -17.70
C ALA A 294 4.36 -0.23 -16.65
N ALA A 295 5.12 0.75 -17.10
CA ALA A 295 5.94 1.60 -16.24
C ALA A 295 5.22 2.93 -15.92
N ARG A 296 5.37 3.42 -14.70
CA ARG A 296 4.93 4.74 -14.25
C ARG A 296 6.09 5.43 -13.56
N LEU A 297 6.43 6.62 -14.03
CA LEU A 297 7.39 7.50 -13.38
C LEU A 297 6.62 8.51 -12.52
N ARG A 298 7.00 8.65 -11.24
CA ARG A 298 6.42 9.63 -10.32
C ARG A 298 7.48 10.29 -9.46
N PHE A 299 7.20 11.52 -9.04
CA PHE A 299 7.89 12.23 -7.97
C PHE A 299 6.99 12.16 -6.74
N ASP A 300 7.58 11.93 -5.59
CA ASP A 300 6.84 11.83 -4.34
C ASP A 300 7.73 12.23 -3.16
N ASN A 301 7.09 12.55 -2.05
CA ASN A 301 7.74 12.91 -0.79
C ASN A 301 7.30 11.90 0.28
N GLU A 302 8.27 11.30 0.97
CA GLU A 302 7.99 10.48 2.15
C GLU A 302 8.58 11.13 3.39
N HIS A 303 7.70 11.46 4.32
CA HIS A 303 8.06 11.96 5.63
C HIS A 303 7.44 11.10 6.73
N MET A 304 8.10 11.07 7.87
CA MET A 304 7.61 10.42 9.08
C MET A 304 7.84 11.34 10.27
N TYR A 305 6.92 11.38 11.22
CA TYR A 305 7.05 12.18 12.44
C TYR A 305 7.22 11.28 13.68
N LEU A 306 7.97 11.74 14.66
CA LEU A 306 7.99 11.17 16.00
C LEU A 306 6.65 11.34 16.71
N ASP A 307 6.49 10.64 17.84
CA ASP A 307 5.32 10.75 18.69
C ASP A 307 4.95 12.21 19.00
N GLY A 308 3.69 12.55 18.80
CA GLY A 308 3.17 13.91 18.94
C GLY A 308 3.30 14.81 17.70
N GLY A 309 3.83 14.31 16.58
CA GLY A 309 3.74 14.96 15.27
C GLY A 309 4.60 16.22 15.09
N ARG A 310 5.47 16.54 16.06
CA ARG A 310 6.24 17.81 16.06
C ARG A 310 7.65 17.68 15.52
N THR A 311 8.22 16.48 15.52
CA THR A 311 9.60 16.26 15.12
C THR A 311 9.61 15.33 13.93
N VAL A 312 10.11 15.80 12.80
CA VAL A 312 10.34 15.00 11.60
C VAL A 312 11.43 13.98 11.91
N LEU A 313 11.14 12.71 11.69
CA LEU A 313 12.07 11.59 11.84
C LEU A 313 12.94 11.42 10.59
N PHE A 314 12.31 11.53 9.43
CA PHE A 314 12.95 11.64 8.13
C PHE A 314 11.97 12.33 7.17
N ASP A 315 12.52 12.92 6.13
CA ASP A 315 11.83 13.59 5.04
C ASP A 315 12.70 13.37 3.79
N SER A 316 12.14 12.77 2.75
CA SER A 316 12.87 12.33 1.57
C SER A 316 12.01 12.55 0.34
N ASP A 317 12.50 13.42 -0.54
CA ASP A 317 12.01 13.56 -1.89
C ASP A 317 12.69 12.52 -2.78
N PHE A 318 11.91 11.83 -3.59
CA PHE A 318 12.43 10.80 -4.48
C PHE A 318 11.64 10.72 -5.79
N TYR A 319 12.35 10.29 -6.81
CA TYR A 319 11.72 9.73 -8.00
C TYR A 319 11.45 8.25 -7.76
N ALA A 320 10.33 7.76 -8.27
CA ALA A 320 10.02 6.35 -8.29
C ALA A 320 9.63 5.92 -9.71
N ILE A 321 10.20 4.80 -10.15
CA ILE A 321 9.71 4.07 -11.31
C ILE A 321 8.96 2.81 -10.83
N ASP A 322 7.64 2.84 -10.99
CA ASP A 322 6.75 1.71 -10.74
C ASP A 322 6.65 0.85 -12.01
N LEU A 323 7.11 -0.39 -11.95
CA LEU A 323 7.07 -1.40 -13.00
C LEU A 323 5.97 -2.41 -12.68
N ASN A 324 4.94 -2.46 -13.53
CA ASN A 324 3.83 -3.40 -13.40
C ASN A 324 3.94 -4.46 -14.50
N VAL A 325 4.21 -5.70 -14.12
CA VAL A 325 4.36 -6.83 -15.07
C VAL A 325 3.01 -7.50 -15.33
N ARG A 326 2.15 -7.49 -14.32
CA ARG A 326 0.79 -8.04 -14.30
C ARG A 326 -0.06 -7.18 -13.38
N GLU A 327 -1.38 -7.34 -13.43
CA GLU A 327 -2.32 -6.60 -12.57
C GLU A 327 -2.00 -6.70 -11.07
N SER A 328 -1.35 -7.79 -10.64
CA SER A 328 -1.03 -8.05 -9.23
C SER A 328 0.47 -8.03 -8.93
N GLN A 329 1.34 -7.57 -9.84
CA GLN A 329 2.80 -7.61 -9.64
C GLN A 329 3.41 -6.23 -9.93
N ARG A 330 3.69 -5.47 -8.87
CA ARG A 330 4.30 -4.14 -8.89
C ARG A 330 5.69 -4.18 -8.26
N ILE A 331 6.63 -3.50 -8.90
CA ILE A 331 7.97 -3.23 -8.38
C ILE A 331 8.22 -1.73 -8.47
N CYS A 332 8.54 -1.08 -7.37
CA CYS A 332 8.87 0.33 -7.24
C CYS A 332 10.36 0.45 -6.92
N LEU A 333 11.10 1.13 -7.79
CA LEU A 333 12.50 1.48 -7.57
C LEU A 333 12.58 2.96 -7.29
N ARG A 334 13.06 3.32 -6.09
CA ARG A 334 13.21 4.72 -5.70
C ARG A 334 14.62 5.23 -6.00
N MET A 335 14.70 6.51 -6.33
CA MET A 335 15.91 7.29 -6.52
C MET A 335 15.75 8.56 -5.70
N ASP A 336 16.39 8.58 -4.53
CA ASP A 336 16.42 9.75 -3.64
C ASP A 336 17.04 10.95 -4.37
N VAL A 337 16.43 12.12 -4.23
CA VAL A 337 16.83 13.35 -4.94
C VAL A 337 18.15 13.89 -4.39
N GLN A 338 18.34 13.82 -3.07
CA GLN A 338 19.51 14.38 -2.40
C GLN A 338 20.72 13.46 -2.54
N THR A 339 20.49 12.15 -2.56
CA THR A 339 21.51 11.09 -2.56
C THR A 339 21.15 9.95 -3.53
N PRO A 340 21.09 10.24 -4.84
CA PRO A 340 20.71 9.23 -5.83
C PRO A 340 21.70 8.06 -5.83
N CYS A 341 21.19 6.84 -5.63
CA CYS A 341 21.98 5.60 -5.61
C CYS A 341 22.17 4.96 -6.99
N TRP A 342 21.46 5.44 -8.00
CA TRP A 342 21.56 5.04 -9.41
C TRP A 342 21.12 6.19 -10.31
N THR A 343 21.30 6.05 -11.64
CA THR A 343 20.88 7.06 -12.63
C THR A 343 19.99 6.46 -13.71
N TRP A 344 19.23 7.30 -14.43
CA TRP A 344 18.42 6.85 -15.57
C TRP A 344 19.24 6.13 -16.65
N ASP A 345 20.47 6.56 -16.93
CA ASP A 345 21.37 5.87 -17.87
C ASP A 345 21.75 4.47 -17.37
N GLU A 346 21.98 4.30 -16.06
CA GLU A 346 22.19 2.98 -15.47
C GLU A 346 20.95 2.11 -15.61
N PHE A 347 19.75 2.67 -15.42
CA PHE A 347 18.48 1.96 -15.63
C PHE A 347 18.34 1.47 -17.06
N VAL A 348 18.55 2.33 -18.05
CA VAL A 348 18.49 1.98 -19.47
C VAL A 348 19.52 0.89 -19.83
N ARG A 349 20.70 0.91 -19.20
CA ARG A 349 21.75 -0.08 -19.45
C ARG A 349 21.42 -1.47 -18.89
N VAL A 350 20.78 -1.51 -17.73
CA VAL A 350 20.56 -2.75 -16.96
C VAL A 350 19.19 -3.36 -17.24
N PHE A 351 18.19 -2.54 -17.51
CA PHE A 351 16.81 -2.97 -17.68
C PHE A 351 16.44 -3.09 -19.17
N PRO A 352 15.73 -4.15 -19.60
CA PRO A 352 15.28 -4.31 -20.99
C PRO A 352 14.10 -3.37 -21.28
N CYS A 353 14.39 -2.09 -21.53
CA CYS A 353 13.39 -1.04 -21.77
C CYS A 353 12.51 -1.32 -23.01
N GLU A 354 12.92 -2.20 -23.91
CA GLU A 354 12.09 -2.70 -25.02
C GLU A 354 10.84 -3.47 -24.56
N ASN A 355 10.82 -3.97 -23.32
CA ASN A 355 9.67 -4.67 -22.75
C ASN A 355 8.61 -3.71 -22.18
N ILE A 356 8.91 -2.42 -22.09
CA ILE A 356 7.96 -1.42 -21.59
C ILE A 356 6.97 -1.08 -22.70
N VAL A 357 5.76 -1.62 -22.60
CA VAL A 357 4.68 -1.44 -23.60
C VAL A 357 3.76 -0.27 -23.25
N SER A 358 3.69 0.11 -21.98
CA SER A 358 2.90 1.25 -21.51
C SER A 358 3.74 2.10 -20.58
N PHE A 359 3.76 3.41 -20.79
CA PHE A 359 4.52 4.35 -19.97
C PHE A 359 3.65 5.52 -19.52
N LYS A 360 3.72 5.90 -18.23
CA LYS A 360 2.98 7.03 -17.65
C LYS A 360 3.92 8.00 -16.93
N PHE A 361 3.96 9.26 -17.37
CA PHE A 361 4.56 10.37 -16.64
C PHE A 361 3.56 10.93 -15.64
N ASN A 362 3.91 10.88 -14.35
CA ASN A 362 3.12 11.37 -13.23
C ASN A 362 4.04 12.06 -12.21
N LEU A 363 4.90 12.96 -12.69
CA LEU A 363 5.67 13.84 -11.82
C LEU A 363 4.76 15.03 -11.50
N ARG A 364 4.26 15.14 -10.28
CA ARG A 364 3.65 16.38 -9.82
C ARG A 364 4.81 17.26 -9.36
N LEU A 365 5.02 18.36 -10.06
CA LEU A 365 5.94 19.40 -9.62
C LEU A 365 5.09 20.60 -9.22
N ASP A 366 5.47 21.26 -8.14
CA ASP A 366 4.91 22.57 -7.85
C ASP A 366 5.36 23.54 -8.96
N ASP A 367 4.50 24.50 -9.32
CA ASP A 367 4.64 25.35 -10.52
C ASP A 367 5.99 26.11 -10.62
N GLU A 368 6.74 26.21 -9.52
CA GLU A 368 8.04 26.90 -9.47
C GLU A 368 9.26 25.97 -9.62
N ASP A 369 9.08 24.65 -9.56
CA ASP A 369 10.20 23.70 -9.57
C ASP A 369 10.55 23.23 -10.99
N GLU A 370 11.72 23.65 -11.49
CA GLU A 370 12.30 23.05 -12.69
C GLU A 370 12.60 21.57 -12.43
N LEU A 371 12.17 20.67 -13.33
CA LEU A 371 12.49 19.22 -13.28
C LEU A 371 13.99 19.00 -13.01
N PRO A 372 14.39 18.60 -11.78
CA PRO A 372 15.75 18.16 -11.60
C PRO A 372 15.99 16.92 -12.49
N PHE A 373 17.13 16.89 -13.19
CA PHE A 373 17.57 15.74 -14.02
C PHE A 373 16.88 15.51 -15.37
N GLN A 374 16.51 16.56 -16.12
CA GLN A 374 15.97 16.41 -17.48
C GLN A 374 16.86 15.55 -18.42
N GLU A 375 18.19 15.68 -18.34
CA GLU A 375 19.11 14.97 -19.25
C GLU A 375 18.97 13.44 -19.18
N GLY A 376 18.85 12.87 -17.98
CA GLY A 376 18.70 11.40 -17.85
C GLY A 376 17.33 10.89 -18.28
N LEU A 377 16.28 11.70 -18.14
CA LEU A 377 14.94 11.35 -18.62
C LEU A 377 14.87 11.29 -20.15
N VAL A 378 15.67 12.10 -20.84
CA VAL A 378 15.82 12.00 -22.30
C VAL A 378 16.36 10.64 -22.71
N THR A 379 17.47 10.18 -22.10
CA THR A 379 18.02 8.84 -22.38
C THR A 379 16.99 7.74 -22.11
N LEU A 380 16.23 7.88 -21.02
CA LEU A 380 15.16 6.94 -20.68
C LEU A 380 14.10 6.88 -21.78
N CYS A 381 13.60 8.04 -22.25
CA CYS A 381 12.60 8.09 -23.33
C CYS A 381 13.10 7.46 -24.63
N GLU A 382 14.37 7.72 -25.00
CA GLU A 382 15.02 7.17 -26.19
C GLU A 382 15.18 5.63 -26.14
N SER A 383 15.08 5.04 -24.95
CA SER A 383 15.18 3.58 -24.77
C SER A 383 13.86 2.82 -25.00
N PHE A 384 12.70 3.49 -24.99
CA PHE A 384 11.37 2.87 -25.03
C PHE A 384 10.93 2.41 -26.43
N ARG A 385 11.68 1.48 -27.01
CA ARG A 385 11.42 0.92 -28.35
C ARG A 385 10.15 0.07 -28.42
N GLY A 386 9.67 -0.44 -27.29
CA GLY A 386 8.46 -1.27 -27.21
C GLY A 386 7.17 -0.52 -26.89
N ALA A 387 7.25 0.80 -26.60
CA ALA A 387 6.10 1.56 -26.12
C ALA A 387 4.96 1.60 -27.15
N ARG A 388 3.78 1.14 -26.71
CA ARG A 388 2.51 1.20 -27.45
C ARG A 388 1.57 2.25 -26.87
N THR A 389 1.67 2.50 -25.58
CA THR A 389 0.86 3.48 -24.86
C THR A 389 1.75 4.44 -24.10
N VAL A 390 1.54 5.75 -24.27
CA VAL A 390 2.22 6.79 -23.50
C VAL A 390 1.16 7.71 -22.89
N THR A 391 1.26 7.96 -21.59
CA THR A 391 0.39 8.88 -20.86
C THR A 391 1.21 10.00 -20.24
N VAL A 392 0.81 11.24 -20.49
CA VAL A 392 1.44 12.45 -19.94
C VAL A 392 0.39 13.22 -19.15
N LYS A 393 0.62 13.42 -17.85
CA LYS A 393 -0.28 14.20 -16.99
C LYS A 393 0.02 15.71 -17.01
N GLU A 394 1.28 16.10 -16.86
CA GLU A 394 1.66 17.53 -16.81
C GLU A 394 2.22 18.05 -18.12
N GLU A 395 1.97 19.33 -18.41
CA GLU A 395 2.43 20.04 -19.61
C GLU A 395 3.96 20.08 -19.75
N SER A 396 4.67 20.23 -18.64
CA SER A 396 6.13 20.28 -18.60
C SER A 396 6.80 19.02 -19.18
N HIS A 397 6.11 17.88 -19.19
CA HIS A 397 6.64 16.61 -19.71
C HIS A 397 6.44 16.43 -21.21
N PHE A 398 5.72 17.32 -21.90
CA PHE A 398 5.45 17.15 -23.33
C PHE A 398 6.73 17.23 -24.16
N LEU A 399 7.68 18.02 -23.70
CA LEU A 399 9.02 18.11 -24.30
C LEU A 399 9.73 16.76 -24.30
N LEU A 400 9.39 15.81 -23.42
CA LEU A 400 9.97 14.46 -23.42
C LEU A 400 9.42 13.58 -24.55
N LEU A 401 8.22 13.88 -25.07
CA LEU A 401 7.60 13.12 -26.15
C LEU A 401 8.45 13.16 -27.43
N LYS A 402 9.15 14.27 -27.67
CA LYS A 402 10.03 14.43 -28.82
C LYS A 402 11.26 13.52 -28.78
N HIS A 403 11.54 12.85 -27.66
CA HIS A 403 12.70 11.97 -27.49
C HIS A 403 12.36 10.48 -27.69
N PHE A 404 11.08 10.10 -27.79
CA PHE A 404 10.74 8.70 -28.08
C PHE A 404 11.29 8.24 -29.45
N PRO A 405 11.69 6.96 -29.61
CA PRO A 405 12.20 6.45 -30.88
C PRO A 405 11.17 6.54 -31.99
N VAL A 406 11.56 7.02 -33.18
CA VAL A 406 10.66 7.15 -34.36
C VAL A 406 10.01 5.80 -34.75
N ASN A 407 10.69 4.70 -34.44
CA ASN A 407 10.23 3.34 -34.74
C ASN A 407 9.43 2.68 -33.60
N CYS A 408 9.15 3.35 -32.47
CA CYS A 408 8.38 2.73 -31.38
C CYS A 408 6.94 2.40 -31.85
N PRO A 409 6.37 1.23 -31.52
CA PRO A 409 5.07 0.75 -32.02
C PRO A 409 3.88 1.47 -31.34
N LEU A 410 3.95 2.79 -31.26
CA LEU A 410 3.02 3.64 -30.57
C LEU A 410 1.64 3.60 -31.22
N GLN A 411 0.64 3.32 -30.40
CA GLN A 411 -0.77 3.16 -30.78
C GLN A 411 -1.66 4.15 -30.03
N THR A 412 -1.30 4.50 -28.79
CA THR A 412 -2.13 5.37 -27.95
C THR A 412 -1.28 6.40 -27.23
N PHE A 413 -1.66 7.66 -27.38
CA PHE A 413 -1.20 8.77 -26.57
C PHE A 413 -2.34 9.25 -25.70
N THR A 414 -2.16 9.31 -24.39
CA THR A 414 -3.09 9.99 -23.49
C THR A 414 -2.44 11.23 -22.95
N VAL A 415 -3.10 12.36 -23.12
CA VAL A 415 -2.63 13.66 -22.69
C VAL A 415 -3.68 14.26 -21.77
N TYR A 416 -3.28 14.64 -20.55
CA TYR A 416 -4.12 15.46 -19.70
C TYR A 416 -3.84 16.92 -20.05
N ALA A 417 -4.89 17.64 -20.44
CA ALA A 417 -4.78 19.03 -20.83
C ALA A 417 -4.75 19.93 -19.59
N SER A 418 -3.81 20.86 -19.60
CA SER A 418 -3.77 22.07 -18.79
C SER A 418 -4.58 23.18 -19.49
N SER A 419 -4.68 24.34 -18.83
CA SER A 419 -5.19 25.57 -19.45
C SER A 419 -4.22 26.06 -20.53
N GLY A 420 -4.58 25.96 -21.80
CA GLY A 420 -3.71 26.41 -22.89
C GLY A 420 -3.98 25.73 -24.23
N ILE A 421 -3.12 25.97 -25.21
CA ILE A 421 -3.09 25.25 -26.50
C ILE A 421 -1.71 24.66 -26.82
N SER A 422 -0.72 24.97 -26.00
CA SER A 422 0.69 24.55 -26.12
C SER A 422 0.83 23.04 -26.09
N HIS A 423 0.07 22.35 -25.25
CA HIS A 423 0.01 20.90 -25.20
C HIS A 423 -0.37 20.27 -26.55
N LEU A 424 -1.29 20.89 -27.30
CA LEU A 424 -1.69 20.41 -28.64
C LEU A 424 -0.58 20.63 -29.66
N ILE A 425 0.16 21.74 -29.56
CA ILE A 425 1.29 22.06 -30.45
C ILE A 425 2.42 21.05 -30.25
N GLU A 426 2.82 20.80 -29.00
CA GLU A 426 3.86 19.82 -28.67
C GLU A 426 3.45 18.40 -29.08
N LEU A 427 2.19 18.02 -28.83
CA LEU A 427 1.66 16.74 -29.28
C LEU A 427 1.71 16.61 -30.81
N TRP A 428 1.37 17.68 -31.55
CA TRP A 428 1.44 17.67 -33.00
C TRP A 428 2.87 17.48 -33.50
N HIS A 429 3.84 18.20 -32.94
CA HIS A 429 5.25 18.05 -33.29
C HIS A 429 5.79 16.65 -32.98
N ALA A 430 5.41 16.08 -31.84
CA ALA A 430 5.77 14.70 -31.50
C ALA A 430 5.20 13.71 -32.53
N LEU A 431 3.92 13.84 -32.89
CA LEU A 431 3.25 12.97 -33.86
C LEU A 431 3.81 13.10 -35.28
N ASP A 432 4.15 14.31 -35.71
CA ASP A 432 4.74 14.60 -37.01
C ASP A 432 6.05 13.81 -37.23
N ARG A 433 6.86 13.71 -36.17
CA ARG A 433 8.15 13.00 -36.18
C ARG A 433 7.99 11.48 -36.40
N PHE A 434 6.93 10.85 -35.91
CA PHE A 434 6.73 9.40 -36.08
C PHE A 434 6.41 9.00 -37.52
N ASN A 435 5.92 9.93 -38.36
CA ASN A 435 5.59 9.73 -39.77
C ASN A 435 4.75 8.45 -40.02
N ARG A 436 3.68 8.28 -39.25
CA ARG A 436 2.77 7.12 -39.33
C ARG A 436 1.44 7.49 -40.01
N PRO A 437 0.72 6.50 -40.56
CA PRO A 437 -0.67 6.69 -40.96
C PRO A 437 -1.52 7.15 -39.77
N ALA A 438 -2.41 8.11 -40.00
CA ALA A 438 -3.28 8.65 -38.94
C ALA A 438 -4.23 7.62 -38.31
N SER A 439 -4.50 6.51 -39.02
CA SER A 439 -5.31 5.39 -38.52
C SER A 439 -4.64 4.59 -37.41
N ASP A 440 -3.31 4.63 -37.33
CA ASP A 440 -2.53 3.69 -36.51
C ASP A 440 -2.30 4.23 -35.09
N VAL A 441 -2.54 5.53 -34.89
CA VAL A 441 -2.30 6.23 -33.62
C VAL A 441 -3.59 6.91 -33.17
N THR A 442 -3.95 6.70 -31.90
CA THR A 442 -5.05 7.40 -31.23
C THR A 442 -4.47 8.36 -30.19
N SER A 443 -4.85 9.63 -30.26
CA SER A 443 -4.59 10.62 -29.21
C SER A 443 -5.86 10.85 -28.40
N ILE A 444 -5.80 10.54 -27.11
CA ILE A 444 -6.88 10.73 -26.14
C ILE A 444 -6.56 11.97 -25.32
N LEU A 445 -7.39 13.01 -25.43
CA LEU A 445 -7.28 14.22 -24.63
C LEU A 445 -8.20 14.09 -23.41
N LYS A 446 -7.68 14.31 -22.20
CA LYS A 446 -8.42 14.18 -20.93
C LYS A 446 -8.16 15.39 -20.02
N GLY A 447 -8.89 15.48 -18.91
CA GLY A 447 -8.72 16.54 -17.91
C GLY A 447 -9.79 17.62 -18.03
N ARG A 448 -9.67 18.63 -17.16
CA ARG A 448 -10.53 19.82 -17.14
C ARG A 448 -9.75 20.99 -17.71
N VAL A 449 -10.33 21.71 -18.66
CA VAL A 449 -9.75 22.92 -19.23
C VAL A 449 -10.59 24.10 -18.76
N PHE A 450 -10.02 24.87 -17.85
CA PHE A 450 -10.65 26.07 -17.33
C PHE A 450 -10.45 27.24 -18.29
N VAL A 451 -11.54 27.86 -18.76
CA VAL A 451 -11.52 28.90 -19.81
C VAL A 451 -12.46 30.05 -19.46
N GLY A 452 -12.06 31.29 -19.73
CA GLY A 452 -12.93 32.47 -19.53
C GLY A 452 -13.89 32.76 -20.70
N ASP A 453 -13.65 32.15 -21.88
CA ASP A 453 -14.52 32.22 -23.05
C ASP A 453 -14.41 30.89 -23.81
N VAL A 454 -15.40 30.02 -23.62
CA VAL A 454 -15.46 28.69 -24.24
C VAL A 454 -15.45 28.78 -25.77
N ALA A 455 -16.16 29.75 -26.34
CA ALA A 455 -16.27 29.92 -27.78
C ALA A 455 -14.95 30.40 -28.39
N GLY A 456 -14.34 31.42 -27.77
CA GLY A 456 -13.03 31.94 -28.16
C GLY A 456 -11.92 30.90 -28.02
N HIS A 457 -11.94 30.09 -26.96
CA HIS A 457 -10.99 28.98 -26.79
C HIS A 457 -11.17 27.90 -27.86
N THR A 458 -12.41 27.45 -28.10
CA THR A 458 -12.72 26.47 -29.16
C THR A 458 -12.28 26.96 -30.54
N TYR A 459 -12.48 28.25 -30.84
CA TYR A 459 -12.03 28.85 -32.09
C TYR A 459 -10.50 28.81 -32.25
N LYS A 460 -9.75 29.06 -31.17
CA LYS A 460 -8.28 29.01 -31.17
C LYS A 460 -7.74 27.58 -31.29
N GLU A 461 -8.39 26.60 -30.65
CA GLU A 461 -7.97 25.19 -30.70
C GLU A 461 -8.35 24.48 -32.01
N ALA A 462 -9.46 24.86 -32.65
CA ALA A 462 -10.00 24.14 -33.80
C ALA A 462 -8.98 23.88 -34.93
N PRO A 463 -8.11 24.83 -35.32
CA PRO A 463 -7.05 24.58 -36.31
C PRO A 463 -6.04 23.51 -35.86
N LEU A 464 -5.66 23.50 -34.57
CA LEU A 464 -4.72 22.53 -34.03
C LEU A 464 -5.33 21.13 -33.93
N LEU A 465 -6.58 21.02 -33.50
CA LEU A 465 -7.31 19.75 -33.50
C LEU A 465 -7.50 19.21 -34.92
N ALA A 466 -7.75 20.07 -35.91
CA ALA A 466 -7.78 19.68 -37.32
C ALA A 466 -6.40 19.20 -37.81
N ALA A 467 -5.32 19.89 -37.43
CA ALA A 467 -3.96 19.47 -37.76
C ALA A 467 -3.58 18.13 -37.12
N LEU A 468 -3.97 17.90 -35.87
CA LEU A 468 -3.79 16.62 -35.16
C LEU A 468 -4.56 15.49 -35.84
N ARG A 469 -5.81 15.74 -36.28
CA ARG A 469 -6.62 14.73 -37.01
C ARG A 469 -6.00 14.28 -38.34
N ASN A 470 -5.10 15.07 -38.93
CA ASN A 470 -4.33 14.65 -40.11
C ASN A 470 -3.19 13.68 -39.76
N ARG A 471 -2.82 13.57 -38.47
CA ARG A 471 -1.70 12.77 -37.96
C ARG A 471 -2.14 11.60 -37.08
N CYS A 472 -3.31 11.66 -36.47
CA CYS A 472 -3.85 10.61 -35.60
C CYS A 472 -5.38 10.65 -35.54
N THR A 473 -5.98 9.62 -34.96
CA THR A 473 -7.37 9.65 -34.51
C THR A 473 -7.44 10.42 -33.19
N VAL A 474 -8.19 11.52 -33.14
CA VAL A 474 -8.35 12.33 -31.93
C VAL A 474 -9.64 11.96 -31.20
N ASP A 475 -9.51 11.49 -29.95
CA ASP A 475 -10.60 11.22 -29.00
C ASP A 475 -10.53 12.29 -27.89
N ASP A 476 -11.31 13.36 -28.04
CA ASP A 476 -11.33 14.47 -27.09
C ASP A 476 -12.38 14.23 -26.00
N ARG A 477 -11.92 13.96 -24.78
CA ARG A 477 -12.74 13.70 -23.59
C ARG A 477 -12.54 14.77 -22.52
N ARG A 478 -12.01 15.94 -22.89
CA ARG A 478 -11.82 17.05 -21.97
C ARG A 478 -13.15 17.66 -21.56
N GLU A 479 -13.23 18.08 -20.31
CA GLU A 479 -14.34 18.88 -19.80
C GLU A 479 -13.95 20.37 -19.86
N LEU A 480 -14.66 21.18 -20.64
CA LEU A 480 -14.46 22.63 -20.68
C LEU A 480 -15.25 23.24 -19.52
N VAL A 481 -14.55 23.88 -18.59
CA VAL A 481 -15.14 24.55 -17.42
C VAL A 481 -15.02 26.05 -17.62
N GLU A 482 -16.16 26.73 -17.73
CA GLU A 482 -16.18 28.19 -17.84
C GLU A 482 -15.90 28.79 -16.46
N ILE A 483 -14.85 29.60 -16.34
CA ILE A 483 -14.57 30.36 -15.11
C ILE A 483 -15.34 31.67 -15.21
N ASP A 484 -16.35 31.84 -14.35
CA ASP A 484 -16.99 33.14 -14.18
C ASP A 484 -15.94 34.14 -13.68
N SER A 485 -15.71 35.21 -14.44
CA SER A 485 -14.69 36.23 -14.13
C SER A 485 -14.89 36.95 -12.80
N ASP A 486 -16.02 36.72 -12.13
CA ASP A 486 -16.43 37.36 -10.88
C ASP A 486 -16.17 36.50 -9.63
N ASP A 487 -15.74 35.24 -9.78
CA ASP A 487 -15.49 34.32 -8.65
C ASP A 487 -13.98 34.13 -8.40
N ASP A 488 -13.41 35.01 -7.56
CA ASP A 488 -12.00 34.96 -7.09
C ASP A 488 -11.71 33.78 -6.12
N SER A 489 -12.60 32.78 -6.05
CA SER A 489 -12.40 31.63 -5.17
C SER A 489 -11.27 30.73 -5.70
N PRO A 490 -10.25 30.41 -4.88
CA PRO A 490 -9.19 29.50 -5.30
C PRO A 490 -9.77 28.12 -5.62
N VAL A 491 -9.60 27.67 -6.87
CA VAL A 491 -10.01 26.35 -7.34
C VAL A 491 -9.11 25.31 -6.68
N HIS A 492 -9.64 24.53 -5.74
CA HIS A 492 -8.96 23.35 -5.23
C HIS A 492 -9.31 22.15 -6.13
N ASP A 493 -8.32 21.66 -6.88
CA ASP A 493 -8.45 20.43 -7.67
C ASP A 493 -8.55 19.20 -6.73
N GLU A 494 -9.78 18.78 -6.42
CA GLU A 494 -10.04 17.47 -5.83
C GLU A 494 -9.94 16.37 -6.90
N ASP A 495 -8.71 15.95 -7.20
CA ASP A 495 -8.44 14.76 -8.02
C ASP A 495 -8.77 13.48 -7.24
N SER A 496 -9.95 12.89 -7.47
CA SER A 496 -10.24 11.50 -7.13
C SER A 496 -9.80 10.57 -8.28
N ASP A 497 -8.60 9.96 -8.15
CA ASP A 497 -8.01 8.95 -9.06
C ASP A 497 -8.74 7.60 -8.99
#